data_AF-A0A7H1J942-F1
#
_entry.id   AF-A0A7H1J942-F1
#
_cell.length_a   1.000
_cell.length_b   1.000
_cell.length_c   1.000
_cell.angle_alpha   90.00
_cell.angle_beta   90.00
_cell.angle_gamma   90.00
#
_symmetry.space_group_name_H-M   'P 1'
#
loop_
_entity.id
_entity.type
_entity.pdbx_description
1 polymer ?
#
loop_
_entity_poly.entity_id
_entity_poly.type
_entity_poly.pdbx_seq_one_letter_code
_entity_poly.pdbx_strand_id
1 'polypeptide(L)' 'MLVTRVFALLFLLLLLSSCEKPTEDLTGLDTIELRKKWRECAYIHAPSSREKQTCDNYEKECKDRQNKGNLACY' A
#
# COMPACT_ATOMS: atom_id res chain seq x y z
N MET A 1 26.67 -21.78 24.24
CA MET A 1 25.42 -21.10 24.64
C MET A 1 25.36 -19.62 24.23
N LEU A 2 26.48 -18.89 24.12
CA LEU A 2 26.47 -17.49 23.70
C LEU A 2 26.09 -17.33 22.21
N VAL A 3 26.64 -18.20 21.37
CA VAL A 3 26.41 -18.21 19.91
C VAL A 3 24.93 -18.40 19.55
N THR A 4 24.25 -19.34 20.21
CA THR A 4 22.81 -19.59 20.00
C THR A 4 21.94 -18.40 20.40
N ARG A 5 22.35 -17.61 21.39
CA ARG A 5 21.64 -16.37 21.77
C ARG A 5 21.82 -15.24 20.76
N VAL A 6 23.00 -15.13 20.16
CA VAL A 6 23.28 -14.14 19.11
C VAL A 6 22.44 -14.42 17.85
N PHE A 7 22.34 -15.68 17.43
CA PHE A 7 21.50 -16.06 16.29
C PHE A 7 20.01 -15.81 16.54
N ALA A 8 19.53 -16.07 17.76
CA ALA A 8 18.14 -15.78 18.12
C ALA A 8 17.82 -14.29 18.05
N LEU A 9 18.75 -13.42 18.48
CA LEU A 9 18.58 -11.96 18.42
C LEU A 9 18.58 -11.43 16.98
N LEU A 10 19.45 -11.97 16.11
CA LEU A 10 19.48 -11.64 14.68
C LEU A 10 18.17 -12.03 13.97
N PHE A 11 17.62 -13.20 14.29
CA PHE A 11 16.36 -13.64 13.73
C PHE A 11 15.18 -12.75 14.17
N LEU A 12 15.19 -12.30 15.43
CA LEU A 12 14.19 -11.37 15.95
C LEU A 12 14.24 -10.00 15.24
N LEU A 13 15.44 -9.52 14.93
CA LEU A 13 15.65 -8.26 14.21
C LEU A 13 15.17 -8.32 12.75
N LEU A 14 15.32 -9.47 12.09
CA LEU A 14 14.83 -9.68 10.73
C LEU A 14 13.29 -9.64 10.67
N LEU A 15 12.60 -10.20 11.68
CA LEU A 15 11.14 -10.19 11.77
C LEU A 15 10.56 -8.77 11.94
N LEU A 16 11.30 -7.85 12.55
CA LEU A 16 10.88 -6.45 12.71
C LEU A 16 11.04 -5.60 11.44
N SER A 17 11.80 -6.08 10.45
CA SER A 17 12.03 -5.34 9.19
C SER A 17 10.85 -5.40 8.21
N SER A 18 9.93 -6.35 8.40
CA SER A 18 8.68 -6.47 7.62
C SER A 18 7.51 -5.72 8.27
N CYS A 19 7.77 -4.55 8.86
CA CYS A 19 6.69 -3.63 9.26
C CYS A 19 6.09 -3.01 7.99
N GLU A 20 5.29 -3.82 7.29
CA GLU A 20 4.46 -3.41 6.17
C GLU A 20 3.56 -2.30 6.69
N LYS A 21 3.77 -1.07 6.21
CA LYS A 21 2.95 0.06 6.63
C LYS A 21 1.48 -0.32 6.39
N PRO A 22 0.58 -0.06 7.35
CA PRO A 22 -0.83 -0.37 7.17
C PRO A 22 -1.30 0.23 5.85
N THR A 23 -1.72 -0.62 4.92
CA THR A 23 -2.51 -0.21 3.76
C THR A 23 -3.69 0.58 4.28
N GLU A 24 -3.80 1.83 3.83
CA GLU A 24 -4.97 2.66 4.12
C GLU A 24 -6.23 1.87 3.75
N ASP A 25 -7.19 1.74 4.66
CA ASP A 25 -8.43 1.02 4.36
C ASP A 25 -9.29 1.87 3.43
N LEU A 26 -9.27 1.51 2.14
CA LEU A 26 -10.00 2.22 1.08
C LEU A 26 -11.38 1.61 0.82
N THR A 27 -11.81 0.60 1.58
CA THR A 27 -13.09 -0.08 1.35
C THR A 27 -14.30 0.83 1.57
N GLY A 28 -14.19 1.80 2.48
CA GLY A 28 -15.20 2.84 2.70
C GLY A 28 -15.22 3.96 1.66
N LEU A 29 -14.25 3.99 0.74
CA LEU A 29 -14.13 5.04 -0.27
C LEU A 29 -15.13 4.81 -1.40
N ASP A 30 -15.97 5.80 -1.70
CA ASP A 30 -16.90 5.73 -2.82
C ASP A 30 -16.16 5.58 -4.18
N THR A 31 -16.82 4.95 -5.15
CA THR A 31 -16.22 4.69 -6.48
C THR A 31 -15.86 5.97 -7.23
N ILE A 32 -16.67 7.02 -7.12
CA ILE A 32 -16.39 8.31 -7.75
C ILE A 32 -15.20 8.99 -7.07
N GLU A 33 -15.14 8.92 -5.74
CA GLU A 33 -14.04 9.51 -4.97
C GLU A 33 -12.71 8.78 -5.21
N LEU A 34 -12.74 7.45 -5.22
CA LEU A 34 -11.59 6.61 -5.57
C LEU A 34 -11.07 6.97 -6.98
N ARG A 35 -11.96 7.04 -7.96
CA ARG A 35 -11.60 7.42 -9.34
C ARG A 35 -10.99 8.81 -9.41
N LYS A 36 -11.53 9.77 -8.66
CA LYS A 36 -11.01 11.14 -8.60
C LYS A 36 -9.59 11.15 -8.04
N LYS A 37 -9.38 10.55 -6.87
CA LYS A 37 -8.07 10.44 -6.20
C LYS A 37 -7.04 9.69 -7.05
N TRP A 38 -7.47 8.61 -7.70
CA TRP A 38 -6.64 7.86 -8.64
C TRP A 38 -6.18 8.71 -9.83
N ARG A 39 -7.05 9.56 -10.39
CA ARG A 39 -6.63 10.48 -11.47
C ARG A 39 -5.71 11.59 -11.00
N GLU A 40 -5.93 12.10 -9.79
CA GLU A 40 -5.07 13.14 -9.21
C GLU A 40 -3.61 12.68 -9.18
N CYS A 41 -3.37 11.39 -8.93
CA CYS A 41 -2.03 10.78 -9.00
C CYS A 41 -1.31 10.95 -10.34
N ALA A 42 -2.03 11.03 -11.47
CA ALA A 42 -1.42 11.23 -12.78
C ALA A 42 -0.83 12.65 -12.97
N TYR A 43 -1.25 13.61 -12.13
CA TYR A 43 -0.84 15.00 -12.23
C TYR A 43 0.19 15.41 -11.16
N ILE A 44 0.60 14.48 -10.28
CA ILE A 44 1.61 14.76 -9.27
C ILE A 44 3.00 14.73 -9.92
N HIS A 45 3.64 15.89 -10.00
CA HIS A 45 5.04 15.99 -10.43
C HIS A 45 5.99 15.72 -9.26
N ALA A 46 6.89 14.76 -9.43
CA ALA A 46 7.88 14.35 -8.42
C ALA A 46 7.26 13.95 -7.05
N PRO A 47 6.42 12.90 -7.01
CA PRO A 47 5.76 12.48 -5.77
C PRO A 47 6.79 12.07 -4.71
N SER A 48 6.55 12.46 -3.46
CA SER A 48 7.20 11.90 -2.30
C SER A 48 6.94 10.39 -2.20
N SER A 49 7.77 9.67 -1.44
CA SER A 49 7.58 8.23 -1.22
C SER A 49 6.21 7.90 -0.63
N ARG A 50 5.63 8.81 0.16
CA ARG A 50 4.29 8.65 0.73
C ARG A 50 3.21 8.83 -0.33
N GLU A 51 3.29 9.86 -1.15
CA GLU A 51 2.34 10.08 -2.24
C GLU A 51 2.35 8.91 -3.23
N LYS A 52 3.54 8.41 -3.57
CA LYS A 52 3.67 7.20 -4.39
C LYS A 52 2.94 6.00 -3.77
N GLN A 53 3.16 5.74 -2.49
CA GLN A 53 2.49 4.65 -1.79
C GLN A 53 0.97 4.82 -1.76
N THR A 54 0.47 6.04 -1.53
CA THR A 54 -0.96 6.34 -1.55
C THR A 54 -1.55 6.11 -2.95
N CYS A 55 -0.85 6.52 -4.01
CA CYS A 55 -1.28 6.27 -5.38
C CYS A 55 -1.28 4.77 -5.74
N ASP A 56 -0.28 4.02 -5.29
CA ASP A 56 -0.23 2.56 -5.45
C ASP A 56 -1.41 1.87 -4.74
N ASN A 57 -1.83 2.38 -3.58
CA ASN A 57 -3.01 1.88 -2.88
C ASN A 57 -4.31 2.16 -3.66
N TYR A 58 -4.47 3.35 -4.23
CA TYR A 58 -5.63 3.65 -5.09
C TYR A 58 -5.67 2.73 -6.32
N GLU A 59 -4.54 2.54 -7.01
CA GLU A 59 -4.41 1.62 -8.14
C GLU A 59 -4.79 0.18 -7.77
N LYS A 60 -4.35 -0.29 -6.59
CA LYS A 60 -4.69 -1.62 -6.09
C LYS A 60 -6.19 -1.78 -5.84
N GLU A 61 -6.80 -0.83 -5.15
CA GLU A 61 -8.25 -0.85 -4.87
C GLU A 61 -9.06 -0.78 -6.17
N CYS A 62 -8.62 0.02 -7.14
CA CYS A 62 -9.23 0.07 -8.48
C CYS A 62 -9.23 -1.31 -9.16
N LYS A 63 -8.08 -2.01 -9.14
CA LYS A 63 -7.95 -3.37 -9.69
C LYS A 63 -8.81 -4.38 -8.94
N ASP A 64 -8.83 -4.31 -7.62
CA ASP A 64 -9.63 -5.21 -6.79
C ASP A 64 -11.14 -5.05 -7.07
N ARG A 65 -11.61 -3.81 -7.30
CA ARG A 65 -12.99 -3.54 -7.72
C ARG A 65 -13.27 -3.99 -9.15
N GLN A 66 -12.32 -3.79 -10.07
CA GLN A 66 -12.45 -4.25 -11.46
C GLN A 66 -12.55 -5.78 -11.54
N ASN A 67 -11.73 -6.49 -10.76
CA ASN A 67 -11.79 -7.96 -10.66
C ASN A 67 -13.12 -8.46 -10.09
N LYS A 68 -13.83 -7.63 -9.31
CA LYS A 68 -15.19 -7.88 -8.80
C LYS A 68 -16.30 -7.42 -9.75
N GLY A 69 -15.96 -6.97 -10.96
CA GLY A 69 -16.91 -6.51 -11.98
C GLY A 69 -17.36 -5.05 -11.86
N ASN A 70 -16.73 -4.26 -10.98
CA ASN A 70 -17.02 -2.83 -10.83
C ASN A 70 -16.00 -1.99 -11.60
N LEU A 71 -16.46 -1.19 -12.56
CA LEU A 71 -15.62 -0.22 -13.28
C LEU A 71 -15.28 0.96 -12.38
N ALA A 72 -14.28 0.79 -11.52
CA ALA A 72 -13.85 1.84 -10.61
C ALA A 72 -12.97 2.89 -11.31
N CYS A 73 -11.91 2.47 -12.00
CA CYS A 73 -10.88 3.34 -12.60
C CYS A 73 -10.59 2.92 -14.05
N TYR A 74 -10.10 3.85 -14.88
CA TYR A 74 -9.93 3.67 -16.33
C TYR A 74 -8.80 4.51 -16.89
#